data_AF-A0A5M9NX85-F1
#
_entry.id   AF-A0A5M9NX85-F1
#
_cell.length_a   1.000
_cell.length_b   1.000
_cell.length_c   1.000
_cell.angle_alpha   90.00
_cell.angle_beta   90.00
_cell.angle_gamma   90.00
#
_symmetry.space_group_name_H-M   'P 1'
#
loop_
_entity.id
_entity.type
_entity.pdbx_description
1 polymer ?
#
loop_
_entity_poly.entity_id
_entity_poly.type
_entity_poly.pdbx_seq_one_letter_code
_entity_poly.pdbx_strand_id
1 'polypeptide(L)' 'MDIIHLFNKYFFILMIIQGFFLTFIDPKNFKKDNLKKTVLKSKIIGIFFFIFSILLYALSIYSF' A
#
# COMPACT_ATOMS: atom_id res chain seq x y z
N MET A 1 20.95 -1.59 16.18
CA MET A 1 19.96 -0.51 16.07
C MET A 1 19.75 -0.03 14.63
N ASP A 2 20.77 -0.05 13.76
CA ASP A 2 20.61 0.45 12.37
C ASP A 2 19.80 -0.45 11.43
N ILE A 3 19.85 -1.77 11.61
CA ILE A 3 19.16 -2.73 10.73
C ILE A 3 17.64 -2.54 10.77
N ILE A 4 17.08 -2.21 11.94
CA ILE A 4 15.64 -1.97 12.11
C ILE A 4 15.23 -0.70 11.39
N HIS A 5 16.03 0.37 11.49
CA HIS A 5 15.74 1.62 10.82
C HIS A 5 15.82 1.48 9.29
N LEU A 6 16.83 0.74 8.82
CA LEU A 6 17.00 0.43 7.41
C LEU A 6 15.85 -0.44 6.87
N PHE A 7 15.42 -1.46 7.63
CA PHE A 7 14.28 -2.30 7.31
C PHE A 7 13.00 -1.47 7.20
N ASN A 8 12.71 -0.61 8.18
CA ASN A 8 11.51 0.24 8.16
C ASN A 8 11.50 1.20 6.96
N LYS A 9 12.67 1.74 6.57
CA LYS A 9 12.80 2.59 5.38
C LYS A 9 12.49 1.84 4.09
N TYR A 10 13.06 0.64 3.90
CA TYR A 10 12.81 -0.17 2.72
C TYR A 10 11.37 -0.72 2.68
N PHE A 11 10.83 -1.12 3.83
CA PHE A 11 9.45 -1.56 3.96
C PHE A 11 8.46 -0.46 3.58
N PHE A 12 8.72 0.78 4.00
CA PHE A 12 7.92 1.94 3.61
C PHE A 12 7.97 2.21 2.09
N ILE A 13 9.16 2.15 1.47
CA ILE A 13 9.31 2.32 0.02
C ILE A 13 8.56 1.21 -0.75
N LEU A 14 8.70 -0.04 -0.31
CA LEU A 14 7.98 -1.18 -0.90
C LEU A 14 6.46 -1.01 -0.82
N MET A 15 5.96 -0.56 0.33
CA MET A 15 4.54 -0.28 0.54
C MET A 15 4.00 0.83 -0.37
N ILE A 16 4.76 1.91 -0.59
CA ILE A 16 4.38 2.98 -1.53
C ILE A 16 4.28 2.43 -2.95
N ILE A 17 5.30 1.67 -3.39
CA ILE A 17 5.32 1.06 -4.73
C ILE A 17 4.11 0.12 -4.87
N GLN A 18 3.85 -0.73 -3.88
CA GLN A 18 2.73 -1.66 -3.89
C GLN A 18 1.36 -0.95 -3.90
N GLY A 19 1.19 0.11 -3.13
CA GLY A 19 -0.02 0.95 -3.14
C GLY A 19 -0.22 1.66 -4.49
N PHE A 20 0.86 2.10 -5.13
CA PHE A 20 0.83 2.68 -6.47
C PHE A 20 0.40 1.65 -7.50
N PHE A 21 1.01 0.45 -7.50
CA PHE A 21 0.61 -0.65 -8.36
C PHE A 21 -0.86 -1.02 -8.13
N LEU A 22 -1.34 -1.24 -6.90
CA LEU A 22 -2.75 -1.56 -6.64
C LEU A 22 -3.72 -0.49 -7.19
N THR A 23 -3.31 0.79 -7.16
CA THR A 23 -4.12 1.90 -7.66
C THR A 23 -4.12 1.98 -9.19
N PHE A 24 -2.98 1.72 -9.83
CA PHE A 24 -2.79 1.88 -11.28
C PHE A 24 -3.05 0.61 -12.09
N ILE A 25 -2.88 -0.58 -11.50
CA ILE A 25 -2.90 -1.82 -12.28
C ILE A 25 -4.27 -2.11 -12.87
N ASP A 26 -5.37 -1.51 -12.38
CA ASP A 26 -6.66 -1.98 -12.89
C ASP A 26 -7.91 -1.07 -12.86
N PRO A 27 -7.97 -0.09 -13.79
CA PRO A 27 -9.25 0.44 -14.24
C PRO A 27 -9.65 -0.01 -15.67
N LYS A 28 -8.71 -0.49 -16.49
CA LYS A 28 -8.95 -0.73 -17.93
C LYS A 28 -9.41 -2.15 -18.26
N ASN A 29 -8.90 -3.19 -17.58
CA ASN A 29 -9.24 -4.57 -17.91
C ASN A 29 -10.49 -5.07 -17.15
N PHE A 30 -10.66 -4.72 -15.87
CA PHE A 30 -11.88 -5.10 -15.12
C PHE A 30 -13.19 -4.49 -15.62
N LYS A 31 -13.14 -3.39 -16.38
CA LYS A 31 -14.33 -2.76 -16.97
C LYS A 31 -14.96 -3.65 -18.05
N LYS A 32 -14.18 -4.56 -18.64
CA LYS A 32 -14.60 -5.48 -19.70
C LYS A 32 -15.36 -6.70 -19.18
N ASP A 33 -15.08 -7.11 -17.92
CA ASP A 33 -15.61 -8.37 -17.33
C ASP A 33 -16.74 -8.17 -16.31
N ASN A 34 -17.32 -6.96 -16.20
CA ASN A 34 -18.39 -6.63 -15.23
C ASN A 34 -18.01 -6.85 -13.74
N LEU A 35 -16.72 -7.03 -13.45
CA LEU A 35 -16.14 -7.29 -12.12
C LEU A 35 -15.99 -6.01 -11.27
N LYS A 36 -17.02 -5.16 -11.28
CA LYS A 36 -17.05 -3.87 -10.56
C LYS A 36 -16.80 -4.04 -9.04
N LYS A 37 -17.26 -5.16 -8.46
CA LYS A 37 -17.03 -5.49 -7.05
C LYS A 37 -15.55 -5.75 -6.75
N THR A 38 -14.80 -6.36 -7.66
CA THR A 38 -13.37 -6.66 -7.49
C THR A 38 -12.53 -5.39 -7.56
N VAL A 39 -12.85 -4.47 -8.48
CA VAL A 39 -12.21 -3.15 -8.57
C VAL A 39 -12.38 -2.36 -7.27
N LEU A 40 -13.60 -2.35 -6.73
CA LEU A 40 -13.92 -1.61 -5.53
C LEU A 40 -13.20 -2.20 -4.30
N LYS A 41 -13.14 -3.54 -4.20
CA LYS A 41 -12.33 -4.24 -3.19
C LYS A 41 -10.84 -3.93 -3.32
N SER A 42 -10.29 -3.95 -4.53
CA SER A 42 -8.87 -3.63 -4.77
C SER A 42 -8.53 -2.20 -4.34
N LYS A 43 -9.38 -1.21 -4.70
CA LYS A 43 -9.21 0.17 -4.25
C LYS A 43 -9.28 0.31 -2.73
N ILE A 44 -10.22 -0.37 -2.07
CA ILE A 44 -10.32 -0.37 -0.60
C ILE A 44 -9.06 -0.96 0.02
N ILE A 45 -8.57 -2.10 -0.50
CA ILE A 45 -7.33 -2.73 -0.02
C ILE A 45 -6.13 -1.80 -0.21
N GLY A 46 -6.01 -1.13 -1.36
CA GLY A 46 -4.95 -0.16 -1.64
C GLY A 46 -4.97 1.03 -0.68
N ILE A 47 -6.15 1.58 -0.38
CA ILE A 47 -6.31 2.67 0.59
C ILE A 47 -5.92 2.20 2.00
N PHE A 48 -6.38 1.01 2.41
CA PHE A 48 -6.01 0.42 3.70
C PHE A 48 -4.49 0.22 3.81
N PHE A 49 -3.85 -0.28 2.76
CA PHE A 49 -2.39 -0.43 2.69
C PHE A 49 -1.67 0.89 2.85
N PHE A 50 -2.17 1.95 2.23
CA PHE A 50 -1.61 3.29 2.34
C PHE A 50 -1.69 3.83 3.78
N ILE A 51 -2.87 3.69 4.41
CA ILE A 51 -3.11 4.10 5.81
C ILE A 51 -2.22 3.32 6.77
N PHE A 52 -2.16 1.99 6.63
CA PHE A 52 -1.31 1.13 7.47
C PHE A 52 0.16 1.51 7.34
N SER A 53 0.64 1.80 6.14
CA SER A 53 2.03 2.18 5.90
C SER A 53 2.41 3.48 6.57
N ILE A 54 1.52 4.48 6.53
CA ILE A 54 1.71 5.76 7.23
C ILE A 54 1.76 5.54 8.74
N LEU A 55 0.83 4.74 9.29
CA LEU A 55 0.79 4.40 10.71
C LEU A 55 2.04 3.68 11.19
N LEU A 56 2.48 2.65 10.46
CA LEU A 56 3.70 1.90 10.76
C LEU A 56 4.95 2.78 10.70
N TYR A 57 5.03 3.67 9.72
CA TYR A 57 6.15 4.61 9.62
C TYR A 57 6.14 5.62 10.76
N ALA A 58 4.98 6.18 11.12
CA ALA A 58 4.85 7.08 12.26
C ALA A 58 5.23 6.38 13.57
N LEU A 59 4.74 5.16 13.83
CA LEU A 59 5.12 4.37 14.99
C LEU A 59 6.62 4.06 15.01
N SER A 60 7.24 3.78 13.86
CA SER A 60 8.68 3.60 13.77
C SER A 60 9.47 4.86 14.15
N ILE A 61 8.93 6.05 13.93
CA ILE A 61 9.59 7.30 14.32
C ILE A 61 9.43 7.55 15.82
N TYR A 62 8.24 7.30 16.37
CA TYR A 62 7.93 7.56 17.79
C TYR A 62 8.41 6.48 18.76
N SER A 63 8.69 5.26 18.28
CA SER A 63 9.13 4.14 19.12
C SER A 63 10.65 4.15 19.42
N PHE A 64 11.28 5.33 19.42
CA PHE A 64 12.70 5.51 19.73
C PHE A 64 12.90 6.44 20.93
#